data_AF-A0A819ZGK7-F1
#
_entry.id   AF-A0A819ZGK7-F1
#
_cell.length_a   1.000
_cell.length_b   1.000
_cell.length_c   1.000
_cell.angle_alpha   90.00
_cell.angle_beta   90.00
_cell.angle_gamma   90.00
#
_symmetry.space_group_name_H-M   'P 1'
#
loop_
_entity.id
_entity.type
_entity.pdbx_description
1 polymer ?
#
loop_
_entity_poly.entity_id
_entity_poly.type
_entity_poly.pdbx_seq_one_letter_code
_entity_poly.pdbx_strand_id
1 'polypeptide(L)'
;MSFNIRSQLNSFEIELINRVHAHFPNNEPTKYLFFYTKASPFGNFYPSLIIDNGIQFHCTEQYMMYHKAKLFNDDETAQKILEATTPGKCRGLGRQVNHFNETIWINNRTRIVSDGNYLKVI
;
A
#
# COMPACT_ATOMS: atom_id res chain seq x y z
N MET A 1 -5.46 -35.30 -0.77
CA MET A 1 -4.00 -35.03 -0.71
C MET A 1 -3.83 -33.55 -0.44
N SER A 2 -3.54 -33.18 0.80
CA SER A 2 -3.35 -31.78 1.19
C SER A 2 -1.95 -31.35 0.76
N PHE A 3 -1.86 -30.57 -0.31
CA PHE A 3 -0.59 -29.98 -0.75
C PHE A 3 -0.14 -29.00 0.35
N ASN A 4 0.95 -29.30 1.07
CA ASN A 4 1.42 -28.45 2.15
C ASN A 4 2.22 -27.28 1.59
N ILE A 5 1.50 -26.32 1.00
CA ILE A 5 2.04 -25.10 0.38
C ILE A 5 2.95 -24.34 1.36
N ARG A 6 2.69 -24.43 2.68
CA ARG A 6 3.48 -23.75 3.72
C ARG A 6 4.95 -24.14 3.76
N SER A 7 5.31 -25.32 3.24
CA SER A 7 6.71 -25.77 3.17
C SER A 7 7.54 -25.07 2.08
N GLN A 8 6.89 -24.36 1.15
CA GLN A 8 7.54 -23.65 0.05
C GLN A 8 7.52 -22.12 0.21
N LEU A 9 6.92 -21.62 1.30
CA LEU A 9 6.75 -20.19 1.55
C LEU A 9 7.87 -19.65 2.43
N ASN A 10 8.31 -18.43 2.15
CA ASN A 10 9.26 -17.71 2.98
C ASN A 10 8.59 -17.17 4.27
N SER A 11 9.38 -16.68 5.22
CA SER A 11 8.88 -16.21 6.51
C SER A 11 7.87 -15.07 6.40
N PHE A 12 8.03 -14.20 5.39
CA PHE A 12 7.12 -13.09 5.13
C PHE A 12 5.77 -13.58 4.59
N GLU A 13 5.78 -14.51 3.63
CA GLU A 13 4.57 -15.13 3.08
C GLU A 13 3.77 -15.89 4.15
N ILE A 14 4.47 -16.63 5.03
CA ILE A 14 3.84 -17.33 6.17
C ILE A 14 3.20 -16.32 7.13
N GLU A 15 3.89 -15.22 7.43
CA GLU A 15 3.38 -14.17 8.28
C GLU A 15 2.17 -13.46 7.67
N LEU A 16 2.20 -13.18 6.37
CA LEU A 16 1.08 -12.60 5.63
C LEU A 16 -0.13 -13.52 5.67
N ILE A 17 0.04 -14.82 5.40
CA ILE A 17 -1.03 -15.82 5.49
C ILE A 17 -1.60 -15.87 6.92
N ASN A 18 -0.75 -15.90 7.94
CA ASN A 18 -1.21 -15.92 9.33
C ASN A 18 -2.00 -14.66 9.69
N ARG A 19 -1.57 -13.49 9.22
CA ARG A 19 -2.27 -12.21 9.42
C ARG A 19 -3.59 -12.17 8.67
N VAL A 20 -3.65 -12.72 7.46
CA VAL A 20 -4.89 -12.88 6.69
C VAL A 20 -5.85 -13.85 7.38
N HIS A 21 -5.35 -15.00 7.85
CA HIS A 21 -6.09 -16.00 8.62
C HIS A 21 -6.69 -15.41 9.91
N ALA A 22 -5.95 -14.55 10.62
CA ALA A 22 -6.43 -13.88 11.82
C ALA A 22 -7.66 -12.98 11.59
N HIS A 23 -7.96 -12.62 10.34
CA HIS A 23 -9.16 -11.86 9.98
C HIS A 23 -10.36 -12.74 9.61
N PHE A 24 -10.21 -14.07 9.52
CA PHE A 24 -11.33 -14.99 9.31
C PHE A 24 -11.94 -15.41 10.65
N PRO A 25 -13.24 -15.18 10.88
CA PRO A 25 -13.91 -15.74 12.03
C PRO A 25 -13.81 -17.28 11.98
N ASN A 26 -13.27 -17.88 13.04
CA ASN A 26 -13.09 -19.32 13.22
C ASN A 26 -12.15 -20.02 12.21
N ASN A 27 -11.28 -19.30 11.50
CA ASN A 27 -10.43 -19.85 10.42
C ASN A 27 -11.20 -20.53 9.27
N GLU A 28 -12.49 -20.25 9.14
CA GLU A 28 -13.32 -20.83 8.08
C GLU A 28 -13.27 -19.96 6.82
N PRO A 29 -13.24 -20.55 5.61
CA PRO A 29 -13.28 -19.78 4.37
C PRO A 29 -14.60 -19.02 4.26
N THR A 30 -14.53 -17.69 4.27
CA THR A 30 -15.69 -16.85 4.00
C THR A 30 -15.71 -16.41 2.54
N LYS A 31 -16.90 -16.37 1.94
CA LYS A 31 -17.09 -15.85 0.57
C LYS A 31 -16.63 -14.38 0.44
N TYR A 32 -16.74 -13.62 1.52
CA TYR A 32 -16.35 -12.23 1.61
C TYR A 32 -15.55 -11.97 2.88
N LEU A 33 -14.52 -11.14 2.77
CA LEU A 33 -13.75 -10.65 3.91
C LEU A 33 -13.88 -9.12 3.96
N PHE A 34 -14.45 -8.62 5.06
CA PHE A 34 -14.57 -7.19 5.29
C PHE A 34 -13.33 -6.68 6.03
N PHE A 35 -12.73 -5.60 5.53
CA PHE A 35 -11.57 -4.98 6.16
C PHE A 35 -11.76 -3.46 6.26
N TYR A 36 -11.71 -2.95 7.49
CA TYR A 36 -11.95 -1.53 7.77
C TYR A 36 -10.95 -0.91 8.76
N THR A 37 -10.08 -1.72 9.36
CA THR A 37 -9.09 -1.24 10.35
C THR A 37 -7.75 -0.95 9.67
N LYS A 38 -6.94 -0.08 10.29
CA LYS A 38 -5.54 0.17 9.86
C LYS A 38 -4.63 -1.06 10.00
N ALA A 39 -5.06 -2.05 10.77
CA ALA A 39 -4.33 -3.29 11.00
C ALA A 39 -4.54 -4.33 9.88
N SER A 40 -5.49 -4.10 8.96
CA SER A 40 -5.73 -5.03 7.87
C SER A 40 -4.65 -4.91 6.78
N PRO A 41 -4.02 -6.04 6.38
CA PRO A 41 -3.01 -6.04 5.31
C PRO A 41 -3.57 -5.62 3.94
N PHE A 42 -4.90 -5.62 3.79
CA PHE A 42 -5.59 -5.23 2.57
C PHE A 42 -5.76 -3.71 2.44
N GLY A 43 -5.56 -2.95 3.52
CA GLY A 43 -5.66 -1.49 3.50
C GLY A 43 -4.38 -0.80 2.99
N ASN A 44 -4.52 0.36 2.34
CA ASN A 44 -3.37 1.17 1.90
C ASN A 44 -2.59 1.81 3.07
N PHE A 45 -3.21 1.90 4.25
CA PHE A 45 -2.61 2.46 5.47
C PHE A 45 -1.84 1.42 6.26
N TYR A 46 -1.90 0.16 5.83
CA TYR A 46 -1.21 -0.93 6.49
C TYR A 46 0.31 -0.72 6.39
N PRO A 47 1.05 -0.83 7.51
CA PRO A 47 2.50 -0.76 7.48
C PRO A 47 3.07 -1.92 6.67
N SER A 48 3.75 -1.60 5.57
CA SER A 48 4.44 -2.57 4.72
C SER A 48 5.52 -1.86 3.94
N LEU A 49 6.73 -2.40 3.97
CA LEU A 49 7.84 -1.87 3.20
C LEU A 49 7.57 -2.07 1.70
N ILE A 50 7.70 -1.00 0.93
CA ILE A 50 7.67 -1.01 -0.54
C ILE A 50 9.00 -0.41 -1.00
N ILE A 51 9.67 -1.08 -1.94
CA ILE A 51 10.89 -0.59 -2.57
C ILE A 51 10.62 -0.42 -4.06
N ASP A 52 10.75 0.80 -4.56
CA ASP A 52 10.61 1.11 -5.99
C ASP A 52 11.79 1.98 -6.42
N ASN A 53 12.58 1.48 -7.37
CA ASN A 53 13.77 2.17 -7.90
C ASN A 53 14.72 2.70 -6.80
N GLY A 54 14.90 1.94 -5.71
CA GLY A 54 15.77 2.30 -4.58
C GLY A 54 15.15 3.25 -3.56
N ILE A 55 13.91 3.73 -3.78
CA ILE A 55 13.16 4.54 -2.82
C ILE A 55 12.34 3.61 -1.94
N GLN A 56 12.37 3.85 -0.63
CA GLN A 56 11.61 3.09 0.36
C GLN A 56 10.36 3.84 0.79
N PHE A 57 9.25 3.11 0.87
CA PHE A 57 7.99 3.60 1.41
C PHE A 57 7.48 2.66 2.51
N HIS A 58 6.87 3.20 3.55
CA HIS A 58 6.38 2.42 4.70
C HIS A 58 4.93 1.94 4.57
N CYS A 59 4.22 2.36 3.53
CA CYS A 59 2.87 1.87 3.17
C CYS A 59 2.47 2.32 1.76
N THR A 60 1.42 1.71 1.19
CA THR A 60 0.87 2.08 -0.12
C THR A 60 0.39 3.54 -0.18
N GLU A 61 -0.12 4.10 0.93
CA GLU A 61 -0.55 5.50 0.94
C GLU A 61 0.63 6.45 0.69
N GLN A 62 1.79 6.19 1.31
CA GLN A 62 2.98 7.02 1.09
C GLN A 62 3.45 6.91 -0.36
N TYR A 63 3.52 5.69 -0.89
CA TYR A 63 3.83 5.41 -2.31
C TYR A 63 2.90 6.22 -3.24
N MET A 64 1.58 6.07 -3.05
CA MET A 64 0.58 6.73 -3.88
C MET A 64 0.72 8.25 -3.87
N MET A 65 0.94 8.86 -2.71
CA MET A 65 1.04 10.32 -2.59
C MET A 65 2.37 10.84 -3.17
N TYR A 66 3.47 10.11 -3.00
CA TYR A 66 4.75 10.46 -3.63
C TYR A 66 4.63 10.47 -5.16
N HIS A 67 4.12 9.39 -5.75
CA HIS A 67 3.94 9.30 -7.19
C HIS A 67 2.91 10.30 -7.73
N LYS A 68 1.89 10.66 -6.92
CA LYS A 68 0.99 11.77 -7.24
C LYS A 68 1.75 13.09 -7.35
N ALA A 69 2.60 13.42 -6.38
CA ALA A 69 3.40 14.65 -6.41
C ALA A 69 4.35 14.66 -7.63
N LYS A 70 5.03 13.54 -7.90
CA LYS A 70 5.89 13.38 -9.07
C LYS A 70 5.14 13.52 -10.40
N LEU A 71 3.90 13.04 -10.50
CA LEU A 71 3.07 13.18 -11.70
C LEU A 71 2.81 14.65 -12.08
N PHE A 72 2.78 15.55 -11.08
CA PHE A 72 2.56 16.98 -11.28
C PHE A 72 3.84 17.81 -11.15
N ASN A 73 5.01 17.16 -11.18
CA ASN A 73 6.33 17.79 -11.04
C ASN A 73 6.50 18.60 -9.73
N ASP A 74 5.81 18.19 -8.66
CA ASP A 74 5.91 18.83 -7.34
C ASP A 74 6.92 18.09 -6.46
N ASP A 75 8.20 18.31 -6.73
CA ASP A 75 9.31 17.66 -6.04
C ASP A 75 9.39 18.05 -4.56
N GLU A 76 8.99 19.27 -4.21
CA GLU A 76 8.96 19.75 -2.83
C GLU A 76 7.97 18.93 -2.00
N THR A 77 6.73 18.76 -2.49
CA THR A 77 5.74 17.92 -1.81
C THR A 77 6.14 16.45 -1.82
N ALA A 78 6.74 15.96 -2.91
CA ALA A 78 7.24 14.59 -2.98
C ALA A 78 8.27 14.29 -1.87
N GLN A 79 9.21 15.21 -1.64
CA GLN A 79 10.20 15.07 -0.58
C GLN A 79 9.57 15.11 0.82
N LYS A 80 8.64 16.05 1.07
CA LYS A 80 7.88 16.10 2.34
C LYS A 80 7.10 14.81 2.61
N ILE A 81 6.60 14.15 1.57
CA ILE A 81 5.89 12.86 1.68
C ILE A 81 6.85 11.74 2.05
N LEU A 82 8.06 11.69 1.48
CA LEU A 82 9.07 10.71 1.87
C LEU A 82 9.48 10.85 3.35
N GLU A 83 9.56 12.08 3.84
CA GLU A 83 9.87 12.38 5.25
C GLU A 83 8.68 12.18 6.21
N ALA A 84 7.47 11.97 5.69
CA ALA A 84 6.28 11.79 6.52
C ALA A 84 6.23 10.39 7.14
N THR A 85 6.16 10.33 8.47
CA THR A 85 6.20 9.07 9.23
C THR A 85 4.84 8.40 9.41
N THR A 86 3.75 9.00 8.91
CA THR A 86 2.40 8.42 9.05
C THR A 86 1.62 8.52 7.74
N PRO A 87 0.77 7.52 7.41
CA PRO A 87 -0.06 7.57 6.21
C PRO A 87 -1.05 8.75 6.23
N GLY A 88 -1.51 9.16 7.41
CA GLY A 88 -2.37 10.35 7.56
C GLY A 88 -1.66 11.64 7.13
N LYS A 89 -0.39 11.83 7.51
CA LYS A 89 0.43 12.96 7.06
C LYS A 89 0.70 12.91 5.56
N CYS A 90 1.02 11.71 5.02
CA CYS A 90 1.19 11.50 3.58
C CYS A 90 -0.06 11.94 2.79
N ARG A 91 -1.23 11.48 3.22
CA ARG A 91 -2.53 11.86 2.64
C ARG A 91 -2.77 13.37 2.70
N GLY A 92 -2.47 13.99 3.84
CA GLY A 92 -2.61 15.44 4.03
C GLY A 92 -1.73 16.25 3.08
N LEU A 93 -0.48 15.81 2.87
CA LEU A 93 0.44 16.42 1.92
C LEU A 93 0.00 16.17 0.46
N GLY A 94 -0.50 14.97 0.15
CA GLY A 94 -1.01 14.66 -1.19
C GLY A 94 -2.23 15.48 -1.63
N ARG A 95 -2.93 16.14 -0.69
CA ARG A 95 -3.98 17.13 -0.97
C ARG A 95 -3.42 18.52 -1.31
N GLN A 96 -2.16 18.77 -0.97
CA GLN A 96 -1.46 20.04 -1.18
C GLN A 96 -0.55 20.02 -2.41
N VAL A 97 -0.59 18.94 -3.21
CA VAL A 97 0.22 18.82 -4.44
C VAL A 97 -0.08 19.97 -5.38
N ASN A 98 0.97 20.70 -5.76
CA ASN A 98 0.95 21.80 -6.70
C ASN A 98 0.61 21.30 -8.12
N HIS A 99 0.06 22.21 -8.94
CA HIS A 99 -0.29 21.95 -10.34
C HIS A 99 -1.25 20.75 -10.55
N PHE A 100 -2.02 20.40 -9.50
CA PHE A 100 -2.93 19.28 -9.55
C PHE A 100 -3.99 19.45 -10.65
N ASN A 101 -4.15 18.41 -11.45
CA ASN A 101 -5.21 18.29 -12.44
C ASN A 101 -5.96 16.97 -12.23
N GLU A 102 -7.25 17.06 -11.94
CA GLU A 102 -8.09 15.90 -11.63
C GLU A 102 -8.18 14.91 -12.81
N THR A 103 -8.29 15.39 -14.04
CA THR A 103 -8.37 14.53 -15.23
C THR A 103 -7.09 13.71 -15.40
N ILE A 104 -5.93 14.34 -15.28
CA ILE A 104 -4.63 13.65 -15.32
C ILE A 104 -4.54 12.65 -14.16
N TRP A 105 -4.99 13.03 -12.95
CA TRP A 105 -4.96 12.14 -11.81
C TRP A 105 -5.86 10.91 -11.98
N ILE A 106 -7.11 11.07 -12.44
CA ILE A 106 -8.05 9.98 -12.70
C ILE A 106 -7.46 8.97 -13.67
N ASN A 107 -6.79 9.44 -14.73
CA ASN A 107 -6.18 8.57 -15.74
C ASN A 107 -4.98 7.77 -15.22
N ASN A 108 -4.35 8.18 -14.10
CA ASN A 108 -3.13 7.58 -13.58
C ASN A 108 -3.27 6.87 -12.24
N ARG A 109 -4.22 7.29 -11.39
CA ARG A 109 -4.32 6.86 -9.98
C ARG A 109 -4.47 5.35 -9.81
N THR A 110 -5.24 4.72 -10.69
CA THR A 110 -5.48 3.27 -10.61
C THR A 110 -4.20 2.49 -10.86
N ARG A 111 -3.43 2.87 -11.89
CA ARG A 111 -2.12 2.28 -12.16
C ARG A 111 -1.18 2.48 -10.98
N ILE A 112 -1.02 3.72 -10.51
CA ILE A 112 -0.14 4.05 -9.39
C ILE A 112 -0.49 3.23 -8.12
N VAL A 113 -1.77 3.13 -7.76
CA VAL A 113 -2.17 2.36 -6.56
C VAL A 113 -1.99 0.86 -6.77
N SER A 114 -2.20 0.36 -8.00
CA SER A 114 -2.01 -1.05 -8.32
C SER A 114 -0.53 -1.44 -8.28
N ASP A 115 0.35 -0.60 -8.83
CA ASP A 115 1.81 -0.79 -8.80
C ASP A 115 2.30 -0.85 -7.34
N GLY A 116 1.87 0.10 -6.50
CA GLY A 116 2.22 0.10 -5.07
C GLY A 116 1.67 -1.11 -4.31
N ASN A 117 0.45 -1.56 -4.62
CA ASN A 117 -0.11 -2.77 -3.99
C ASN A 117 0.56 -4.05 -4.48
N TYR A 118 1.01 -4.10 -5.72
CA TYR A 118 1.77 -5.23 -6.25
C TYR A 118 3.12 -5.34 -5.55
N LEU A 119 3.86 -4.23 -5.44
CA LEU A 119 5.14 -4.18 -4.74
C LEU A 119 5.02 -4.45 -3.23
N LYS A 120 3.88 -4.13 -2.63
CA LYS A 120 3.60 -4.42 -1.21
C LYS A 120 3.61 -5.92 -0.88
N VAL A 121 3.30 -6.76 -1.86
CA VAL A 121 3.09 -8.21 -1.67
C VAL A 121 4.35 -9.02 -1.98
N ILE A 122 5.37 -8.40 -2.58
CA ILE A 122 6.67 -9.00 -2.90
C ILE A 122 7.61 -8.82 -1.71
#